data_AF-A0A8H6A3E9-F1
#
_entry.id   AF-A0A8H6A3E9-F1
#
_cell.length_a   1.000
_cell.length_b   1.000
_cell.length_c   1.000
_cell.angle_alpha   90.00
_cell.angle_beta   90.00
_cell.angle_gamma   90.00
#
_symmetry.space_group_name_H-M   'P 1'
#
loop_
_entity.id
_entity.type
_entity.pdbx_description
1 polymer ?
#
loop_
_entity_poly.entity_id
_entity_poly.type
_entity_poly.pdbx_seq_one_letter_code
_entity_poly.pdbx_strand_id
1 'polypeptide(L)'
;MIDSHEIAPGVTEHSSADDLVIGTFPNPNLDVAIEQAAAARFVALYSASGKTRCVLTPDVAYSRWRKLIFNACLNSICALTGLDTGRIRLEGDMAETLVRPAMDEIRAAAAAVGVDLSGYVCERVIGAYPVTMYLPPSMLEDVRKGCTCSF
;
A
#
# COMPACT_ATOMS: atom_id res chain seq x y z
N MET A 1 1.00 -7.58 1.57
CA MET A 1 0.84 -6.56 2.62
C MET A 1 1.41 -7.11 3.90
N ILE A 2 2.18 -6.31 4.61
CA ILE A 2 2.81 -6.67 5.88
C ILE A 2 2.22 -5.73 6.92
N ASP A 3 1.75 -6.28 8.03
CA ASP A 3 1.40 -5.51 9.22
C ASP A 3 2.27 -5.98 10.38
N SER A 4 3.11 -5.08 10.86
CA SER A 4 3.98 -5.30 12.01
C SER A 4 4.17 -4.00 12.76
N HIS A 5 4.16 -4.07 14.09
CA HIS A 5 4.36 -2.90 14.93
C HIS A 5 5.13 -3.25 16.19
N GLU A 6 5.89 -2.28 16.70
CA GLU A 6 6.63 -2.42 17.95
C GLU A 6 5.69 -2.18 19.14
N ILE A 7 5.55 -3.16 20.02
CA ILE A 7 4.69 -3.11 21.22
C ILE A 7 5.47 -2.74 22.49
N ALA A 8 6.79 -2.94 22.48
CA ALA A 8 7.74 -2.52 23.51
C ALA A 8 9.14 -2.43 22.88
N PRO A 9 10.11 -1.69 23.46
CA PRO A 9 11.46 -1.58 22.92
C PRO A 9 12.08 -2.94 22.59
N GLY A 10 12.33 -3.19 21.30
CA GLY A 10 12.89 -4.45 20.79
C GLY A 10 11.89 -5.62 20.69
N VAL A 11 10.59 -5.37 20.81
CA VAL A 11 9.51 -6.37 20.71
C VAL A 11 8.54 -5.99 19.60
N THR A 12 8.58 -6.73 18.49
CA THR A 12 7.71 -6.52 17.33
C THR A 12 6.64 -7.60 17.27
N GLU A 13 5.38 -7.19 17.16
CA GLU A 13 4.28 -8.08 16.81
C GLU A 13 4.10 -8.10 15.30
N HIS A 14 3.98 -9.30 14.70
CA HIS A 14 3.63 -9.50 13.30
C HIS A 14 2.17 -9.97 13.21
N SER A 15 1.29 -9.09 12.74
CA SER A 15 -0.16 -9.35 12.71
C SER A 15 -0.58 -10.04 11.41
N SER A 16 0.27 -10.08 10.39
CA SER A 16 0.02 -10.80 9.13
C SER A 16 1.28 -11.49 8.59
N ALA A 17 1.08 -12.49 7.73
CA ALA A 17 2.17 -13.05 6.94
C ALA A 17 2.72 -12.02 5.94
N ASP A 18 3.98 -12.19 5.59
CA ASP A 18 4.65 -11.34 4.61
C ASP A 18 4.12 -11.58 3.20
N ASP A 19 3.61 -10.53 2.57
CA ASP A 19 3.19 -10.56 1.18
C ASP A 19 3.84 -9.41 0.40
N LEU A 20 4.81 -9.76 -0.44
CA LEU A 20 5.67 -8.86 -1.19
C LEU A 20 5.46 -9.04 -2.70
N VAL A 21 5.41 -7.91 -3.39
CA VAL A 21 5.46 -7.85 -4.85
C VAL A 21 6.76 -7.16 -5.22
N ILE A 22 7.66 -7.90 -5.86
CA ILE A 22 9.00 -7.46 -6.21
C ILE A 22 9.10 -7.37 -7.73
N GLY A 23 9.80 -6.37 -8.24
CA GLY A 23 10.23 -6.34 -9.63
C GLY A 23 11.40 -5.37 -9.78
N THR A 24 11.86 -5.19 -11.01
CA THR A 24 13.06 -4.39 -11.27
C THR A 24 12.74 -2.91 -11.32
N PHE A 25 13.71 -2.08 -10.92
CA PHE A 25 13.70 -0.66 -11.21
C PHE A 25 14.71 -0.42 -12.34
N PRO A 26 14.27 -0.04 -13.56
CA PRO A 26 15.13 -0.01 -14.73
C PRO A 26 16.36 0.89 -14.55
N ASN A 27 17.54 0.32 -14.82
CA ASN A 27 18.80 1.04 -14.90
C ASN A 27 19.26 1.08 -16.37
N PRO A 28 19.38 2.27 -16.98
CA PRO A 28 19.76 2.39 -18.38
C PRO A 28 21.17 1.88 -18.70
N ASN A 29 22.00 1.64 -17.68
CA ASN A 29 23.38 1.16 -17.83
C ASN A 29 23.51 -0.36 -17.67
N LEU A 30 22.41 -1.09 -17.47
CA LEU A 30 22.43 -2.52 -17.22
C LEU A 30 21.50 -3.26 -18.20
N ASP A 31 21.90 -4.46 -18.60
CA ASP A 31 21.02 -5.33 -19.36
C ASP A 31 19.80 -5.73 -18.51
N VAL A 32 18.61 -5.55 -19.08
CA VAL A 32 17.33 -5.94 -18.46
C VAL A 32 17.35 -7.40 -17.98
N ALA A 33 18.02 -8.30 -18.71
CA ALA A 33 18.13 -9.70 -18.32
C ALA A 33 18.86 -9.89 -16.98
N ILE A 34 19.87 -9.06 -16.69
CA ILE A 34 20.61 -9.10 -15.43
C ILE A 34 19.72 -8.63 -14.28
N GLU A 35 18.96 -7.55 -14.50
CA GLU A 35 18.01 -7.04 -13.50
C GLU A 35 16.94 -8.08 -13.17
N GLN A 36 16.32 -8.67 -14.19
CA GLN A 36 15.27 -9.67 -14.03
C GLN A 36 15.80 -10.91 -13.31
N ALA A 37 17.01 -11.37 -13.65
CA ALA A 37 17.66 -12.48 -12.97
C ALA A 37 17.94 -12.17 -11.49
N ALA A 38 18.39 -10.95 -11.17
CA ALA A 38 18.62 -10.53 -9.79
C ALA A 38 17.31 -10.46 -8.98
N ALA A 39 16.25 -9.90 -9.55
CA ALA A 39 14.93 -9.83 -8.91
C ALA A 39 14.34 -11.24 -8.69
N ALA A 40 14.42 -12.12 -9.69
CA ALA A 40 13.99 -13.51 -9.56
C ALA A 40 14.77 -14.27 -8.47
N ARG A 41 16.09 -14.07 -8.40
CA ARG A 41 16.93 -14.64 -7.35
C ARG A 41 16.53 -14.14 -5.96
N PHE A 42 16.25 -12.84 -5.82
CA PHE A 42 15.78 -12.27 -4.56
C PHE A 42 14.46 -12.90 -4.12
N VAL A 43 13.48 -13.00 -5.03
CA VAL A 43 12.18 -13.64 -4.76
C VAL A 43 12.37 -15.09 -4.30
N ALA A 44 13.22 -15.86 -4.97
CA ALA A 44 13.51 -17.25 -4.58
C ALA A 44 14.12 -17.35 -3.18
N LEU A 45 15.08 -16.48 -2.85
CA LEU A 45 15.70 -16.43 -1.52
C LEU A 45 14.69 -16.05 -0.42
N TYR A 46 13.87 -15.02 -0.66
CA TYR A 46 12.88 -14.55 0.31
C TYR A 46 11.80 -15.62 0.60
N SER A 47 11.37 -16.32 -0.45
CA SER A 47 10.37 -17.38 -0.36
C SER A 47 10.91 -18.70 0.19
N ALA A 48 12.24 -18.87 0.31
CA ALA A 48 12.87 -20.15 0.69
C ALA A 48 12.45 -20.66 2.07
N SER A 49 12.03 -19.77 2.98
CA SER A 49 11.53 -20.15 4.30
C SER A 49 10.18 -20.87 4.27
N GLY A 50 9.43 -20.77 3.17
CA GLY A 50 8.06 -21.26 3.04
C GLY A 50 7.02 -20.51 3.88
N LYS A 51 7.43 -19.43 4.56
CA LYS A 51 6.58 -18.65 5.47
C LYS A 51 6.09 -17.32 4.87
N THR A 52 6.54 -16.99 3.67
CA THR A 52 6.31 -15.69 3.03
C THR A 52 5.70 -15.90 1.65
N ARG A 53 4.92 -14.92 1.18
CA ARG A 53 4.44 -14.81 -0.19
C ARG A 53 5.22 -13.71 -0.89
N CYS A 54 6.32 -14.06 -1.54
CA CYS A 54 7.06 -13.11 -2.38
C CYS A 54 6.85 -13.46 -3.85
N VAL A 55 6.30 -12.53 -4.62
CA VAL A 55 6.01 -12.73 -6.05
C VAL A 55 6.77 -11.72 -6.89
N LEU A 56 7.27 -12.19 -8.05
CA LEU A 56 7.87 -11.34 -9.05
C LEU A 56 6.77 -10.71 -9.92
N THR A 57 6.86 -9.40 -10.19
CA THR A 57 6.00 -8.68 -11.13
C THR A 57 6.82 -8.07 -12.26
N PRO A 58 6.34 -8.14 -13.51
CA PRO A 58 6.93 -7.38 -14.61
C PRO A 58 6.52 -5.90 -14.57
N ASP A 59 5.43 -5.56 -13.87
CA ASP A 59 4.87 -4.20 -13.80
C ASP A 59 4.91 -3.65 -12.37
N VAL A 60 6.09 -3.13 -12.01
CA VAL A 60 6.33 -2.48 -10.73
C VAL A 60 5.62 -1.14 -10.65
N ALA A 61 5.50 -0.43 -11.77
CA ALA A 61 4.87 0.88 -11.82
C ALA A 61 3.39 0.79 -11.43
N TYR A 62 2.64 -0.12 -12.05
CA TYR A 62 1.26 -0.44 -11.67
C TYR A 62 1.15 -0.82 -10.20
N SER A 63 2.02 -1.71 -9.72
CA SER A 63 2.00 -2.18 -8.34
C SER A 63 2.20 -1.05 -7.32
N ARG A 64 3.12 -0.12 -7.62
CA ARG A 64 3.39 1.07 -6.78
C ARG A 64 2.22 2.04 -6.77
N TRP A 65 1.68 2.37 -7.95
CA TRP A 65 0.54 3.28 -8.05
C TRP A 65 -0.72 2.72 -7.40
N ARG A 66 -1.00 1.42 -7.58
CA ARG A 66 -2.10 0.74 -6.87
C ARG A 66 -1.95 0.85 -5.35
N LYS A 67 -0.73 0.71 -4.81
CA LYS A 67 -0.47 0.89 -3.37
C LYS A 67 -0.64 2.35 -2.96
N LEU A 68 -0.22 3.28 -3.81
CA LEU A 68 -0.32 4.72 -3.55
C LEU A 68 -1.77 5.19 -3.45
N ILE A 69 -2.72 4.59 -4.17
CA ILE A 69 -4.15 4.88 -4.01
C ILE A 69 -4.56 4.77 -2.54
N PHE A 70 -4.17 3.70 -1.83
CA PHE A 70 -4.48 3.56 -0.41
C PHE A 70 -3.69 4.57 0.44
N ASN A 71 -2.36 4.62 0.25
CA ASN A 71 -1.47 5.40 1.11
C ASN A 71 -1.64 6.92 0.97
N ALA A 72 -1.89 7.45 -0.22
CA ALA A 72 -2.06 8.89 -0.41
C ALA A 72 -3.49 9.34 -0.09
N CYS A 73 -4.49 8.46 -0.20
CA CYS A 73 -5.88 8.76 0.11
C CYS A 73 -6.22 8.41 1.57
N LEU A 74 -6.38 7.12 1.89
CA LEU A 74 -6.93 6.68 3.16
C LEU A 74 -6.01 7.00 4.33
N ASN A 75 -4.69 6.77 4.23
CA ASN A 75 -3.80 7.14 5.34
C ASN A 75 -3.89 8.64 5.66
N SER A 76 -3.92 9.50 4.63
CA SER A 76 -3.91 10.96 4.80
C SER A 76 -5.23 11.45 5.38
N ILE A 77 -6.36 11.02 4.81
CA ILE A 77 -7.68 11.47 5.27
C ILE A 77 -7.96 10.95 6.68
N CYS A 78 -7.62 9.70 6.98
CA CYS A 78 -7.75 9.14 8.32
C CYS A 78 -6.88 9.91 9.33
N ALA A 79 -5.65 10.27 8.98
CA ALA A 79 -4.77 11.07 9.83
C ALA A 79 -5.35 12.47 10.12
N LEU A 80 -5.92 13.13 9.12
CA LEU A 80 -6.53 14.47 9.27
C LEU A 80 -7.85 14.46 10.05
N THR A 81 -8.68 13.44 9.84
CA THR A 81 -10.03 13.35 10.45
C THR A 81 -10.02 12.63 11.80
N GLY A 82 -8.97 11.87 12.11
CA GLY A 82 -8.93 10.99 13.29
C GLY A 82 -9.78 9.71 13.16
N LEU A 83 -10.41 9.48 12.01
CA LEU A 83 -11.26 8.32 11.73
C LEU A 83 -10.43 7.17 11.13
N ASP A 84 -10.77 5.93 11.48
CA ASP A 84 -10.19 4.74 10.85
C ASP A 84 -10.84 4.40 9.49
N THR A 85 -10.26 3.45 8.75
CA THR A 85 -10.73 3.08 7.40
C THR A 85 -12.16 2.51 7.37
N GLY A 86 -12.68 2.04 8.52
CA GLY A 86 -14.05 1.58 8.66
C GLY A 86 -15.01 2.74 8.91
N ARG A 87 -14.72 3.55 9.94
CA ARG A 87 -15.57 4.69 10.34
C ARG A 87 -15.72 5.73 9.24
N ILE A 88 -14.67 6.00 8.47
CA ILE A 88 -14.77 6.93 7.34
C ILE A 88 -15.82 6.51 6.29
N ARG A 89 -16.11 5.20 6.20
CA ARG A 89 -17.12 4.66 5.29
C ARG A 89 -18.53 4.66 5.87
N LEU A 90 -18.64 4.80 7.20
CA LEU A 90 -19.90 4.88 7.92
C LEU A 90 -20.31 6.32 8.23
N GLU A 91 -19.36 7.26 8.17
CA GLU A 91 -19.56 8.66 8.49
C GLU A 91 -20.15 9.43 7.31
N GLY A 92 -21.48 9.56 7.31
CA GLY A 92 -22.22 10.35 6.32
C GLY A 92 -21.93 9.90 4.88
N ASP A 93 -21.51 10.85 4.05
CA ASP A 93 -21.18 10.63 2.65
C ASP A 93 -19.66 10.71 2.35
N MET A 94 -18.79 10.70 3.38
CA MET A 94 -17.34 10.93 3.21
C MET A 94 -16.67 9.96 2.24
N ALA A 95 -17.14 8.72 2.16
CA ALA A 95 -16.64 7.76 1.19
C ALA A 95 -16.82 8.27 -0.26
N GLU A 96 -17.97 8.85 -0.55
CA GLU A 96 -18.33 9.34 -1.88
C GLU A 96 -17.81 10.76 -2.14
N THR A 97 -17.82 11.62 -1.12
CA THR A 97 -17.49 13.04 -1.27
C THR A 97 -16.01 13.37 -1.07
N LEU A 98 -15.26 12.49 -0.40
CA LEU A 98 -13.86 12.74 -0.07
C LEU A 98 -12.94 11.59 -0.51
N VAL A 99 -13.27 10.35 -0.18
CA VAL A 99 -12.38 9.19 -0.47
C VAL A 99 -12.31 8.91 -1.97
N ARG A 100 -13.45 8.70 -2.65
CA ARG A 100 -13.45 8.39 -4.09
C ARG A 100 -12.82 9.50 -4.94
N PRO A 101 -13.16 10.80 -4.77
CA PRO A 101 -12.55 11.86 -5.55
C PRO A 101 -11.03 11.92 -5.38
N ALA A 102 -10.53 11.76 -4.15
CA ALA A 102 -9.09 11.73 -3.89
C ALA A 102 -8.40 10.52 -4.55
N MET A 103 -9.04 9.34 -4.56
CA MET A 103 -8.50 8.18 -5.28
C MET A 103 -8.48 8.40 -6.80
N ASP A 104 -9.49 9.07 -7.34
CA ASP A 104 -9.55 9.40 -8.77
C ASP A 104 -8.48 10.42 -9.20
N GLU A 105 -8.13 11.38 -8.34
CA GLU A 105 -6.98 12.27 -8.56
C GLU A 105 -5.66 11.48 -8.68
N ILE A 106 -5.45 10.51 -7.79
CA ILE A 106 -4.26 9.63 -7.83
C ILE A 106 -4.26 8.79 -9.12
N ARG A 107 -5.43 8.30 -9.56
CA ARG A 107 -5.57 7.57 -10.83
C ARG A 107 -5.26 8.46 -12.04
N ALA A 108 -5.73 9.70 -12.04
CA ALA A 108 -5.43 10.66 -13.10
C ALA A 108 -3.92 10.95 -13.17
N ALA A 109 -3.26 11.11 -12.02
CA ALA A 109 -1.81 11.28 -11.96
C ALA A 109 -1.04 10.04 -12.48
N ALA A 110 -1.50 8.83 -12.15
CA ALA A 110 -0.93 7.59 -12.68
C ALA A 110 -1.06 7.50 -14.20
N ALA A 111 -2.25 7.82 -14.73
CA ALA A 111 -2.52 7.80 -16.17
C ALA A 111 -1.63 8.81 -16.92
N ALA A 112 -1.36 9.98 -16.33
CA ALA A 112 -0.48 10.99 -16.91
C ALA A 112 0.98 10.52 -17.10
N VAL A 113 1.42 9.49 -16.35
CA VAL A 113 2.74 8.87 -16.50
C VAL A 113 2.69 7.49 -17.18
N GLY A 114 1.57 7.18 -17.85
CA GLY A 114 1.40 5.96 -18.63
C GLY A 114 1.02 4.72 -17.83
N VAL A 115 0.56 4.87 -16.59
CA VAL A 115 0.10 3.75 -15.75
C VAL A 115 -1.42 3.77 -15.67
N ASP A 116 -2.06 2.82 -16.35
CA ASP A 116 -3.52 2.69 -16.31
C ASP A 116 -3.99 1.89 -15.10
N LEU A 117 -4.73 2.55 -14.22
CA LEU A 117 -5.40 1.93 -13.07
C LEU A 117 -6.90 1.91 -13.36
N SER A 118 -7.45 0.70 -13.51
CA SER A 118 -8.89 0.54 -13.74
C SER A 118 -9.70 1.14 -12.59
N GLY A 119 -10.89 1.67 -12.88
CA GLY A 119 -11.77 2.25 -11.86
C GLY A 119 -12.15 1.26 -10.76
N TYR A 120 -12.17 -0.03 -11.09
CA TYR A 120 -12.40 -1.08 -10.11
C TYR A 120 -11.30 -1.19 -9.05
N VAL A 121 -10.10 -0.63 -9.29
CA VAL A 121 -9.04 -0.59 -8.28
C VAL A 121 -9.48 0.22 -7.06
N CYS A 122 -10.18 1.35 -7.24
CA CYS A 122 -10.69 2.15 -6.13
C CYS A 122 -11.67 1.36 -5.25
N GLU A 123 -12.65 0.70 -5.87
CA GLU A 123 -13.59 -0.15 -5.14
C GLU A 123 -12.89 -1.26 -4.37
N ARG A 124 -11.90 -1.90 -5.00
CA ARG A 124 -11.10 -2.94 -4.35
C ARG A 124 -10.27 -2.40 -3.20
N VAL A 125 -9.78 -1.16 -3.28
CA VAL A 125 -8.98 -0.54 -2.21
C VAL A 125 -9.89 -0.17 -1.03
N ILE A 126 -11.05 0.45 -1.30
CA ILE A 126 -12.05 0.77 -0.27
C ILE A 126 -12.59 -0.49 0.40
N GLY A 127 -12.84 -1.53 -0.40
CA GLY A 127 -13.33 -2.83 0.05
C GLY A 127 -12.25 -3.81 0.50
N ALA A 128 -10.97 -3.42 0.51
CA ALA A 128 -9.87 -4.33 0.86
C ALA A 128 -9.98 -4.86 2.30
N TYR A 129 -10.59 -4.05 3.17
CA TYR A 129 -10.80 -4.40 4.58
C TYR A 129 -12.28 -4.35 4.94
N PRO A 130 -12.75 -5.28 5.80
CA PRO A 130 -14.08 -5.20 6.39
C PRO A 130 -14.23 -3.89 7.17
N VAL A 131 -15.41 -3.26 7.08
CA VAL A 131 -15.73 -2.04 7.85
C VAL A 131 -15.55 -2.28 9.36
N THR A 132 -15.85 -3.50 9.82
CA THR A 132 -15.76 -3.91 11.24
C THR A 132 -14.34 -4.06 11.75
N MET A 133 -13.32 -3.97 10.89
CA MET A 133 -11.92 -4.04 11.31
C MET A 133 -11.48 -2.77 12.03
N TYR A 134 -12.14 -1.63 11.78
CA TYR A 134 -11.79 -0.32 12.32
C TYR A 134 -10.29 0.00 12.23
N LEU A 135 -9.66 -0.41 11.13
CA LEU A 135 -8.21 -0.40 10.97
C LEU A 135 -7.69 1.05 10.93
N PRO A 136 -6.87 1.49 11.91
CA PRO A 136 -6.18 2.76 11.80
C PRO A 136 -4.99 2.60 10.83
N PRO A 137 -4.92 3.39 9.75
CA PRO A 137 -3.76 3.35 8.86
C PRO A 137 -2.52 3.97 9.53
N SER A 138 -1.33 3.66 8.99
CA SER A 138 -0.05 4.01 9.63
C SER A 138 0.11 5.49 9.96
N MET A 139 -0.30 6.42 9.08
CA MET A 139 -0.19 7.87 9.38
C MET A 139 -1.11 8.32 10.52
N LEU A 140 -2.27 7.67 10.71
CA LEU A 140 -3.12 7.96 11.87
C LEU A 140 -2.45 7.47 13.16
N GLU A 141 -1.80 6.32 13.12
CA GLU A 141 -0.99 5.82 14.24
C GLU A 141 0.19 6.75 14.55
N ASP A 142 0.88 7.28 13.54
CA ASP A 142 1.96 8.26 13.71
C ASP A 142 1.45 9.55 14.39
N VAL A 143 0.31 10.09 13.93
CA VAL A 143 -0.33 11.26 14.55
C VAL A 143 -0.70 10.98 16.01
N ARG A 144 -1.26 9.80 16.32
CA ARG A 144 -1.62 9.40 17.70
C ARG A 144 -0.40 9.30 18.62
N LYS A 145 0.76 8.93 18.07
CA LYS A 145 2.04 8.86 18.80
C LYS A 145 2.75 10.21 18.91
N GLY A 146 2.25 11.26 18.25
CA GLY A 146 2.90 12.57 18.18
C GLY A 146 4.16 12.58 17.30
N CYS A 147 4.30 11.60 16.41
CA CYS A 147 5.39 11.54 15.44
C CYS A 147 5.04 12.38 14.21
N THR A 148 6.05 12.98 13.57
CA THR A 148 5.88 13.50 12.22
C THR A 148 5.68 12.34 11.25
N CYS A 149 4.67 12.42 10.37
CA CYS A 149 4.50 11.46 9.28
C CYS A 149 5.77 11.49 8.41
N SER A 150 6.63 10.49 8.54
CA SER A 150 7.80 10.32 7.68
C SER A 150 7.32 9.83 6.31
N PHE A 151 7.48 10.66 5.28
CA PHE A 151 7.17 10.36 3.88
C PHE A 151 8.25 9.49 3.22
#